data_AF-S4P4R3-F1
#
_entry.id   AF-S4P4R3-F1
#
_cell.length_a   1.000
_cell.length_b   1.000
_cell.length_c   1.000
_cell.angle_alpha   90.00
_cell.angle_beta   90.00
_cell.angle_gamma   90.00
#
_symmetry.space_group_name_H-M   'P 1'
#
loop_
_entity.id
_entity.type
_entity.pdbx_description
1 polymer ?
#
loop_
_entity_poly.entity_id
_entity_poly.type
_entity_poly.pdbx_seq_one_letter_code
_entity_poly.pdbx_strand_id
1 'polypeptide(L)'
;MLTTDLHSPQVKNKMTKEQYIKLNSGISDNNDLPREYLSQIYDEIAGHEIKMKNTSKPGKHMIANEKKRKFIWNMEMEQISTAAKNLMESVSHVQTPFTTAKHVEHVRPMFKMAWTPFLAAFSVGLQDCDDPEIASLCLDGIRCAIRIACIFHMSLERDAYVQALARFTLLTANSPITEMKAKNIDTIKTLITVAHTDGNYLGYSWLDVVKCISQLELAQLIGTGVRPQFLSGSGIKPQPDALKFSLMALDPSVKEHIGETSSQSVVVAVDRIFTGSTRLDGDAIVDFVKALCQVSLDELSHPTNPRMFSLQKIVEISYYNMGRIRLQWSRIWQVLGDHFNKVGCSSNEDIAFFAVDSLRQLSMKFIEKGEFANFKFQKDFLRPFEHIMKKNSSPTIR
;
A
#
# COMPACT_ATOMS: atom_id res chain seq x y z
N MET A 1 30.11 31.62 13.82
CA MET A 1 31.20 32.58 13.51
C MET A 1 32.29 32.53 14.58
N LEU A 2 31.97 32.71 15.87
CA LEU A 2 32.93 32.64 16.98
C LEU A 2 33.78 31.34 17.01
N THR A 3 33.16 30.16 16.86
CA THR A 3 33.91 28.88 16.84
C THR A 3 34.95 28.81 15.70
N THR A 4 34.62 29.34 14.53
CA THR A 4 35.53 29.35 13.37
C THR A 4 36.65 30.36 13.60
N ASP A 5 36.34 31.51 14.18
CA ASP A 5 37.31 32.54 14.51
C ASP A 5 38.36 32.03 15.51
N LEU A 6 37.91 31.45 16.62
CA LEU A 6 38.76 30.95 17.71
C LEU A 6 39.60 29.74 17.30
N HIS A 7 39.04 28.79 16.56
CA HIS A 7 39.69 27.48 16.33
C HIS A 7 40.29 27.29 14.93
N SER A 8 39.96 28.13 13.94
CA SER A 8 40.56 27.99 12.60
C SER A 8 42.02 28.47 12.56
N PRO A 9 42.97 27.68 12.04
CA PRO A 9 44.37 28.07 11.92
C PRO A 9 44.61 29.18 10.88
N GLN A 10 43.62 29.47 10.03
CA GLN A 10 43.69 30.53 9.02
C GLN A 10 43.44 31.94 9.60
N VAL A 11 42.81 32.03 10.78
CA VAL A 11 42.53 33.29 11.45
C VAL A 11 43.70 33.63 12.36
N LYS A 12 44.51 34.61 11.98
CA LYS A 12 45.72 35.01 12.72
C LYS A 12 45.43 35.86 13.95
N ASN A 13 44.42 36.73 13.87
CA ASN A 13 43.99 37.59 14.98
C ASN A 13 42.65 37.10 15.49
N LYS A 14 42.67 36.47 16.66
CA LYS A 14 41.49 35.90 17.32
C LYS A 14 40.69 37.00 18.01
N MET A 15 39.37 36.95 17.88
CA MET A 15 38.46 37.85 18.56
C MET A 15 38.54 37.62 20.07
N THR A 16 38.74 38.68 20.84
CA THR A 16 38.77 38.60 22.31
C THR A 16 37.36 38.54 22.91
N LYS A 17 37.28 38.13 24.18
CA LYS A 17 36.01 38.05 24.92
C LYS A 17 35.30 39.40 24.96
N GLU A 18 36.02 40.49 25.21
CA GLU A 18 35.48 41.85 25.29
C GLU A 18 34.99 42.32 23.92
N GLN A 19 35.69 41.94 22.85
CA GLN A 19 35.28 42.23 21.47
C GLN A 19 34.00 41.48 21.12
N TYR A 20 33.89 40.20 21.50
CA TYR A 20 32.68 39.39 21.30
C TYR A 20 31.47 39.97 22.03
N ILE A 21 31.64 40.36 23.30
CA ILE A 21 30.58 40.99 24.10
C ILE A 21 30.13 42.30 23.46
N LYS A 22 31.07 43.14 23.01
CA LYS A 22 30.77 44.43 22.35
C LYS A 22 30.11 44.26 20.98
N LEU A 23 30.45 43.20 20.25
CA LEU A 23 29.83 42.88 18.96
C LEU A 23 28.37 42.44 19.11
N ASN A 24 27.99 41.90 20.27
CA ASN A 24 26.65 41.38 20.53
C ASN A 24 25.80 42.26 21.46
N SER A 25 26.34 43.40 21.92
CA SER A 25 25.53 44.46 22.53
C SER A 25 24.76 45.21 21.44
N GLY A 26 23.45 45.36 21.59
CA GLY A 26 22.56 46.06 20.68
C GLY A 26 21.85 45.20 19.63
N ILE A 27 21.97 43.87 19.70
CA ILE A 27 21.36 42.94 18.70
C ILE A 27 19.88 42.61 19.03
N SER A 28 19.44 42.85 20.26
CA SER A 28 18.09 42.51 20.73
C SER A 28 17.18 43.75 20.72
N ASP A 29 16.05 43.66 20.01
CA ASP A 29 15.08 44.77 19.83
C ASP A 29 14.43 45.28 21.13
N ASN A 30 14.69 44.68 22.30
CA ASN A 30 13.99 45.04 23.54
C ASN A 30 14.79 45.00 24.85
N ASN A 31 16.09 44.70 24.83
CA ASN A 31 17.08 44.93 25.90
C ASN A 31 18.37 44.14 25.59
N ASP A 32 19.53 44.71 25.95
CA ASP A 32 20.82 44.06 25.79
C ASP A 32 20.94 42.76 26.59
N LEU A 33 21.60 41.76 25.99
CA LEU A 33 21.90 40.49 26.64
C LEU A 33 22.90 40.70 27.80
N PRO A 34 22.72 40.05 28.97
CA PRO A 34 23.63 40.17 30.10
C PRO A 34 25.07 39.81 29.73
N ARG A 35 26.04 40.59 30.23
CA ARG A 35 27.47 40.39 29.95
C ARG A 35 27.96 39.03 30.42
N GLU A 36 27.45 38.58 31.57
CA GLU A 36 27.81 37.31 32.18
C GLU A 36 27.41 36.13 31.28
N TYR A 37 26.23 36.24 30.64
CA TYR A 37 25.73 35.22 29.71
C TYR A 37 26.59 35.14 28.44
N LEU A 38 26.92 36.29 27.84
CA LEU A 38 27.81 36.33 26.67
C LEU A 38 29.25 35.88 27.02
N SER A 39 29.73 36.18 28.23
CA SER A 39 31.02 35.70 28.71
C SER A 39 31.05 34.18 28.83
N GLN A 40 29.99 33.58 29.38
CA GLN A 40 29.89 32.12 29.51
C GLN A 40 29.91 31.42 28.15
N ILE A 41 29.13 31.93 27.17
CA ILE A 41 29.12 31.39 25.81
C ILE A 41 30.51 31.48 25.16
N TYR A 42 31.22 32.59 25.36
CA TYR A 42 32.58 32.75 24.84
C TYR A 42 33.54 31.73 25.46
N ASP A 43 33.53 31.58 26.78
CA ASP A 43 34.41 30.65 27.50
C ASP A 43 34.14 29.20 27.11
N GLU A 44 32.87 28.83 26.96
CA GLU A 44 32.47 27.49 26.56
C GLU A 44 32.94 27.15 25.14
N ILE A 45 32.73 28.07 24.19
CA ILE A 45 33.18 27.89 22.80
C ILE A 45 34.70 27.96 22.68
N ALA A 46 35.38 28.78 23.49
CA ALA A 46 36.85 28.83 23.52
C ALA A 46 37.45 27.53 24.07
N GLY A 47 36.82 26.91 25.07
CA GLY A 47 37.24 25.63 25.63
C GLY A 47 36.85 24.42 24.77
N HIS A 48 35.73 24.49 24.04
CA HIS A 48 35.16 23.37 23.28
C HIS A 48 34.80 23.79 21.86
N GLU A 49 35.64 23.40 20.89
CA GLU A 49 35.36 23.61 19.48
C GLU A 49 34.07 22.88 19.05
N ILE A 50 33.13 23.61 18.47
CA ILE A 50 31.92 23.02 17.87
C ILE A 50 32.32 22.39 16.54
N LYS A 51 32.65 21.10 16.58
CA LYS A 51 32.93 20.30 15.38
C LYS A 51 31.62 19.94 14.69
N MET A 52 31.34 20.56 13.54
CA MET A 52 30.33 20.02 12.64
C MET A 52 30.86 18.69 12.08
N LYS A 53 30.13 17.59 12.29
CA LYS A 53 30.37 16.38 11.48
C LYS A 53 30.25 16.80 10.03
N ASN A 54 31.20 16.39 9.18
CA ASN A 54 31.12 16.56 7.73
C ASN A 54 29.86 15.83 7.24
N THR A 55 28.71 16.50 7.27
CA THR A 55 27.62 16.17 6.37
C THR A 55 28.12 16.62 5.02
N SER A 56 28.71 15.69 4.27
CA SER A 56 28.99 15.90 2.87
C SER A 56 27.63 16.12 2.21
N LYS A 57 27.16 17.38 2.18
CA LYS A 57 26.04 17.74 1.32
C LYS A 57 26.50 17.37 -0.07
N PRO A 58 25.76 16.55 -0.83
CA PRO A 58 26.16 16.23 -2.18
C PRO A 58 26.10 17.53 -2.97
N GLY A 59 27.29 18.13 -3.18
CA GLY A 59 27.50 19.03 -4.28
C GLY A 59 27.01 18.33 -5.54
N LYS A 60 26.38 19.10 -6.43
CA LYS A 60 25.86 18.69 -7.74
C LYS A 60 26.94 18.07 -8.64
N HIS A 61 27.46 16.91 -8.26
CA HIS A 61 28.22 16.06 -9.15
C HIS A 61 27.28 14.97 -9.60
N MET A 62 26.83 15.07 -10.85
CA MET A 62 26.20 13.95 -11.54
C MET A 62 27.18 12.77 -11.52
N ILE A 63 26.97 11.82 -10.61
CA ILE A 63 27.68 10.55 -10.62
C ILE A 63 27.07 9.74 -11.77
N ALA A 64 27.79 9.69 -12.90
CA ALA A 64 27.38 9.04 -14.14
C ALA A 64 27.36 7.49 -14.05
N ASN A 65 27.98 6.91 -13.01
CA ASN A 65 28.15 5.46 -12.91
C ASN A 65 27.27 4.88 -11.77
N GLU A 66 26.24 4.13 -12.15
CA GLU A 66 25.21 3.57 -11.27
C GLU A 66 25.78 2.65 -10.19
N LYS A 67 26.79 1.85 -10.53
CA LYS A 67 27.52 0.99 -9.57
C LYS A 67 28.22 1.80 -8.47
N LYS A 68 28.80 2.95 -8.84
CA LYS A 68 29.52 3.82 -7.90
C LYS A 68 28.55 4.56 -6.97
N ARG A 69 27.36 4.91 -7.46
CA ARG A 69 26.26 5.45 -6.65
C ARG A 69 25.75 4.43 -5.63
N LYS A 70 25.55 3.17 -6.05
CA LYS A 70 25.11 2.08 -5.17
C LYS A 70 26.16 1.77 -4.10
N PHE A 71 27.45 1.78 -4.45
CA PHE A 71 28.54 1.59 -3.49
C PHE A 71 28.61 2.71 -2.43
N ILE A 72 28.51 3.98 -2.85
CA ILE A 72 28.53 5.12 -1.90
C ILE A 72 27.30 5.08 -0.98
N TRP A 73 26.12 4.75 -1.52
CA TRP A 73 24.90 4.59 -0.73
C TRP A 73 25.03 3.48 0.32
N ASN A 74 25.58 2.32 -0.07
CA ASN A 74 25.80 1.21 0.85
C ASN A 74 26.78 1.60 1.98
N MET A 75 27.85 2.30 1.63
CA MET A 75 28.83 2.78 2.62
C MET A 75 28.22 3.83 3.57
N GLU A 76 27.38 4.75 3.05
CA GLU A 76 26.63 5.71 3.87
C GLU A 76 25.61 5.01 4.78
N MET A 77 24.91 3.99 4.28
CA MET A 77 23.99 3.16 5.07
C MET A 77 24.71 2.43 6.20
N GLU A 78 25.89 1.88 5.93
CA GLU A 78 26.71 1.21 6.94
C GLU A 78 27.21 2.18 8.01
N GLN A 79 27.60 3.40 7.63
CA GLN A 79 27.97 4.46 8.56
C GLN A 79 26.77 4.93 9.41
N ILE A 80 25.59 5.09 8.81
CA ILE A 80 24.35 5.44 9.52
C ILE A 80 23.96 4.32 10.48
N SER A 81 24.04 3.06 10.05
CA SER A 81 23.78 1.88 10.87
C SER A 81 24.71 1.82 12.08
N THR A 82 26.02 2.00 11.85
CA THR A 82 27.02 2.02 12.91
C THR A 82 26.82 3.20 13.88
N ALA A 83 26.51 4.38 13.36
CA ALA A 83 26.21 5.55 14.18
C ALA A 83 24.93 5.37 15.00
N ALA A 84 23.88 4.76 14.42
CA ALA A 84 22.65 4.43 15.12
C ALA A 84 22.88 3.38 16.22
N LYS A 85 23.68 2.35 15.95
CA LYS A 85 24.09 1.34 16.94
C LYS A 85 24.84 1.99 18.09
N ASN A 86 25.84 2.81 17.81
CA ASN A 86 26.62 3.51 18.83
C ASN A 86 25.75 4.49 19.64
N LEU A 87 24.79 5.16 19.01
CA LEU A 87 23.84 6.02 19.70
C LEU A 87 22.93 5.20 20.63
N MET A 88 22.38 4.07 20.14
CA MET A 88 21.59 3.14 20.96
C MET A 88 22.39 2.59 22.14
N GLU A 89 23.64 2.19 21.94
CA GLU A 89 24.54 1.74 23.01
C GLU A 89 24.89 2.87 23.99
N SER A 90 25.08 4.09 23.51
CA SER A 90 25.36 5.24 24.39
C SER A 90 24.16 5.63 25.27
N VAL A 91 22.93 5.42 24.76
CA VAL A 91 21.69 5.72 25.47
C VAL A 91 21.25 4.54 26.35
N SER A 92 21.65 3.29 26.03
CA SER A 92 21.33 2.11 26.84
C SER A 92 21.96 2.14 28.24
N HIS A 93 23.09 2.83 28.39
CA HIS A 93 23.76 3.04 29.68
C HIS A 93 23.19 4.21 30.50
N VAL A 94 22.27 5.01 29.93
CA VAL A 94 21.57 6.05 30.68
C VAL A 94 20.42 5.38 31.45
N GLN A 95 20.63 5.12 32.75
CA GLN A 95 19.56 4.69 33.64
C GLN A 95 18.50 5.79 33.76
N THR A 96 17.55 5.79 32.83
CA THR A 96 16.32 6.54 32.93
C THR A 96 15.29 5.68 33.67
N PRO A 97 14.46 6.25 34.54
CA PRO A 97 13.40 5.49 35.20
C PRO A 97 12.36 5.06 34.15
N PHE A 98 12.42 3.78 33.75
CA PHE A 98 11.39 3.20 32.89
C PHE A 98 10.14 2.90 33.71
N THR A 99 8.98 3.29 33.18
CA THR A 99 7.69 2.96 33.78
C THR A 99 7.02 1.89 32.93
N THR A 100 6.58 0.80 33.56
CA THR A 100 5.82 -0.25 32.88
C THR A 100 4.44 0.26 32.47
N ALA A 101 4.13 0.24 31.18
CA ALA A 101 2.81 0.56 30.67
C ALA A 101 1.79 -0.50 31.13
N LYS A 102 0.72 -0.07 31.82
CA LYS A 102 -0.34 -0.96 32.34
C LYS A 102 -1.66 -0.90 31.57
N HIS A 103 -1.84 0.13 30.75
CA HIS A 103 -3.07 0.37 30.00
C HIS A 103 -2.85 0.28 28.49
N VAL A 104 -3.87 -0.21 27.78
CA VAL A 104 -3.88 -0.34 26.31
C VAL A 104 -3.77 1.01 25.59
N GLU A 105 -4.18 2.09 26.25
CA GLU A 105 -4.14 3.46 25.73
C GLU A 105 -2.71 3.93 25.41
N HIS A 106 -1.69 3.36 26.05
CA HIS A 106 -0.30 3.70 25.77
C HIS A 106 0.20 3.14 24.43
N VAL A 107 -0.45 2.11 23.88
CA VAL A 107 0.03 1.44 22.65
C VAL A 107 0.00 2.40 21.47
N ARG A 108 -1.08 3.16 21.30
CA ARG A 108 -1.22 4.13 20.20
C ARG A 108 -0.09 5.18 20.18
N PRO A 109 0.18 5.96 21.25
CA PRO A 109 1.28 6.93 21.23
C PRO A 109 2.66 6.28 21.12
N MET A 110 2.89 5.11 21.74
CA MET A 110 4.16 4.38 21.60
C MET A 110 4.39 3.96 20.15
N PHE A 111 3.38 3.37 19.51
CA PHE A 111 3.46 2.96 18.11
C PHE A 111 3.57 4.17 17.18
N LYS A 112 2.89 5.29 17.48
CA LYS A 112 2.99 6.54 16.71
C LYS A 112 4.43 7.07 16.61
N MET A 113 5.26 6.81 17.61
CA MET A 113 6.68 7.19 17.60
C MET A 113 7.58 6.17 16.89
N ALA A 114 7.20 4.88 16.90
CA ALA A 114 8.08 3.79 16.46
C ALA A 114 7.76 3.22 15.07
N TRP A 115 6.57 3.48 14.52
CA TRP A 115 6.11 2.81 13.30
C TRP A 115 6.98 3.09 12.07
N THR A 116 7.53 4.30 11.91
CA THR A 116 8.39 4.61 10.76
C THR A 116 9.72 3.84 10.79
N PRO A 117 10.49 3.80 11.90
CA PRO A 117 11.63 2.91 12.05
C PRO A 117 11.30 1.44 11.81
N PHE A 118 10.16 0.95 12.35
CA PHE A 118 9.74 -0.43 12.16
C PHE A 118 9.45 -0.75 10.69
N LEU A 119 8.68 0.11 10.01
CA LEU A 119 8.41 -0.03 8.59
C LEU A 119 9.70 -0.08 7.77
N ALA A 120 10.65 0.82 8.06
CA ALA A 120 11.94 0.85 7.38
C ALA A 120 12.73 -0.44 7.62
N ALA A 121 12.85 -0.89 8.87
CA ALA A 121 13.57 -2.10 9.23
C ALA A 121 13.01 -3.35 8.54
N PHE A 122 11.69 -3.54 8.59
CA PHE A 122 11.04 -4.68 7.93
C PHE A 122 11.15 -4.60 6.41
N SER A 123 11.03 -3.41 5.82
CA SER A 123 11.13 -3.22 4.38
C SER A 123 12.54 -3.52 3.87
N VAL A 124 13.58 -3.06 4.56
CA VAL A 124 14.97 -3.35 4.21
C VAL A 124 15.27 -4.84 4.35
N GLY A 125 14.83 -5.46 5.46
CA GLY A 125 14.98 -6.90 5.66
C GLY A 125 14.32 -7.72 4.54
N LEU A 126 13.11 -7.35 4.13
CA LEU A 126 12.38 -8.04 3.07
C LEU A 126 12.97 -7.78 1.67
N GLN A 127 13.54 -6.59 1.44
CA GLN A 127 14.15 -6.24 0.16
C GLN A 127 15.51 -6.89 -0.05
N ASP A 128 16.43 -6.67 0.91
CA ASP A 128 17.87 -6.92 0.73
C ASP A 128 18.33 -8.27 1.30
N CYS A 129 17.50 -8.93 2.11
CA CYS A 129 17.79 -10.26 2.63
C CYS A 129 17.01 -11.35 1.88
N ASP A 130 17.69 -12.43 1.51
CA ASP A 130 17.09 -13.63 0.93
C ASP A 130 16.98 -14.78 1.95
N ASP A 131 17.30 -14.52 3.22
CA ASP A 131 17.11 -15.48 4.32
C ASP A 131 15.60 -15.65 4.61
N PRO A 132 15.06 -16.89 4.54
CA PRO A 132 13.64 -17.14 4.76
C PRO A 132 13.19 -16.83 6.20
N GLU A 133 14.06 -16.98 7.20
CA GLU A 133 13.73 -16.68 8.60
C GLU A 133 13.59 -15.17 8.80
N ILE A 134 14.51 -14.39 8.24
CA ILE A 134 14.44 -12.92 8.28
C ILE A 134 13.21 -12.42 7.52
N ALA A 135 12.93 -12.98 6.34
CA ALA A 135 11.73 -12.63 5.57
C ALA A 135 10.44 -12.91 6.37
N SER A 136 10.35 -14.08 7.00
CA SER A 136 9.22 -14.47 7.86
C SER A 136 9.02 -13.48 9.02
N LEU A 137 10.10 -13.15 9.75
CA LEU A 137 10.04 -12.19 10.86
C LEU A 137 9.62 -10.78 10.40
N CYS A 138 10.10 -10.34 9.22
CA CYS A 138 9.70 -9.04 8.65
C CYS A 138 8.21 -9.03 8.27
N LEU A 139 7.72 -10.11 7.65
CA LEU A 139 6.30 -10.25 7.29
C LEU A 139 5.40 -10.29 8.52
N ASP A 140 5.79 -11.03 9.56
CA ASP A 140 5.08 -11.05 10.84
C ASP A 140 5.10 -9.70 11.55
N GLY A 141 6.23 -8.98 11.48
CA GLY A 141 6.35 -7.61 11.97
C GLY A 141 5.39 -6.65 11.28
N ILE A 142 5.33 -6.70 9.94
CA ILE A 142 4.39 -5.90 9.14
C ILE A 142 2.93 -6.28 9.47
N ARG A 143 2.61 -7.57 9.55
CA ARG A 143 1.27 -8.06 9.90
C ARG A 143 0.83 -7.56 11.27
N CYS A 144 1.69 -7.66 12.28
CA CYS A 144 1.42 -7.15 13.63
C CYS A 144 1.25 -5.63 13.64
N ALA A 145 2.08 -4.90 12.89
CA ALA A 145 1.99 -3.45 12.76
C ALA A 145 0.66 -3.00 12.13
N ILE A 146 0.21 -3.69 11.08
CA ILE A 146 -1.11 -3.47 10.47
C ILE A 146 -2.21 -3.72 11.50
N ARG A 147 -2.14 -4.84 12.24
CA ARG A 147 -3.13 -5.17 13.27
C ARG A 147 -3.24 -4.09 14.34
N ILE A 148 -2.11 -3.56 14.83
CA ILE A 148 -2.09 -2.45 15.79
C ILE A 148 -2.75 -1.22 15.15
N ALA A 149 -2.34 -0.84 13.93
CA ALA A 149 -2.89 0.32 13.26
C ALA A 149 -4.41 0.21 13.03
N CYS A 150 -4.90 -0.98 12.71
CA CYS A 150 -6.32 -1.31 12.59
C CYS A 150 -7.08 -1.13 13.90
N ILE A 151 -6.61 -1.74 15.00
CA ILE A 151 -7.26 -1.70 16.32
C ILE A 151 -7.36 -0.25 16.85
N PHE A 152 -6.31 0.55 16.64
CA PHE A 152 -6.25 1.93 17.15
C PHE A 152 -6.68 2.99 16.13
N HIS A 153 -7.28 2.58 15.00
CA HIS A 153 -7.77 3.45 13.94
C HIS A 153 -6.71 4.46 13.43
N MET A 154 -5.48 3.98 13.25
CA MET A 154 -4.34 4.75 12.78
C MET A 154 -4.22 4.61 11.25
N SER A 155 -5.04 5.39 10.52
CA SER A 155 -5.21 5.23 9.07
C SER A 155 -3.92 5.43 8.28
N LEU A 156 -3.12 6.45 8.58
CA LEU A 156 -1.86 6.74 7.87
C LEU A 156 -0.89 5.56 7.98
N GLU A 157 -0.71 5.05 9.19
CA GLU A 157 0.18 3.93 9.49
C GLU A 157 -0.31 2.67 8.81
N ARG A 158 -1.60 2.35 8.94
CA ARG A 158 -2.22 1.20 8.30
C ARG A 158 -2.01 1.24 6.78
N ASP A 159 -2.34 2.36 6.15
CA ASP A 159 -2.23 2.53 4.71
C ASP A 159 -0.77 2.36 4.25
N ALA A 160 0.20 2.92 4.98
CA ALA A 160 1.62 2.78 4.67
C ALA A 160 2.12 1.33 4.75
N TYR A 161 1.75 0.58 5.80
CA TYR A 161 2.15 -0.82 5.92
C TYR A 161 1.47 -1.71 4.88
N VAL A 162 0.17 -1.51 4.60
CA VAL A 162 -0.54 -2.29 3.57
C VAL A 162 0.03 -2.01 2.18
N GLN A 163 0.34 -0.75 1.86
CA GLN A 163 0.99 -0.39 0.59
C GLN A 163 2.38 -0.99 0.46
N ALA A 164 3.18 -0.99 1.54
CA ALA A 164 4.48 -1.65 1.55
C ALA A 164 4.34 -3.16 1.27
N LEU A 165 3.42 -3.83 1.98
CA LEU A 165 3.14 -5.26 1.79
C LEU A 165 2.69 -5.55 0.35
N ALA A 166 1.77 -4.75 -0.18
CA ALA A 166 1.30 -4.85 -1.57
C ALA A 166 2.45 -4.70 -2.58
N ARG A 167 3.37 -3.74 -2.38
CA ARG A 167 4.54 -3.56 -3.24
C ARG A 167 5.49 -4.75 -3.21
N PHE A 168 5.71 -5.35 -2.04
CA PHE A 168 6.58 -6.53 -1.89
C PHE A 168 6.01 -7.81 -2.51
N THR A 169 4.72 -7.84 -2.89
CA THR A 169 4.19 -8.94 -3.71
C THR A 169 4.79 -9.00 -5.11
N LEU A 170 5.35 -7.87 -5.61
CA LEU A 170 5.79 -7.66 -7.00
C LEU A 170 4.68 -7.79 -8.06
N LEU A 171 3.42 -7.96 -7.66
CA LEU A 171 2.28 -8.08 -8.58
C LEU A 171 1.78 -6.74 -9.11
N THR A 172 1.90 -5.68 -8.29
CA THR A 172 1.38 -4.33 -8.60
C THR A 172 2.48 -3.35 -9.00
N ALA A 173 3.74 -3.74 -8.87
CA ALA A 173 4.87 -2.94 -9.32
C ALA A 173 5.02 -3.09 -10.84
N ASN A 174 5.51 -2.04 -11.52
CA ASN A 174 5.97 -2.14 -12.92
C ASN A 174 7.23 -3.02 -13.07
N SER A 175 7.54 -3.84 -12.06
CA SER A 175 8.66 -4.77 -12.03
C SER A 175 8.30 -6.01 -12.83
N PRO A 176 9.24 -6.56 -13.61
CA PRO A 176 8.97 -7.78 -14.34
C PRO A 176 8.73 -8.94 -13.36
N ILE A 177 7.67 -9.72 -13.60
CA ILE A 177 7.31 -10.96 -12.87
C ILE A 177 8.50 -11.94 -12.78
N THR A 178 9.51 -11.76 -13.63
CA THR A 178 10.76 -12.54 -13.67
C THR A 178 11.62 -12.47 -12.41
N GLU A 179 11.36 -11.52 -11.50
CA GLU A 179 12.13 -11.35 -10.26
C GLU A 179 11.48 -12.00 -9.03
N MET A 180 10.36 -12.72 -9.22
CA MET A 180 9.59 -13.28 -8.11
C MET A 180 10.32 -14.44 -7.41
N LYS A 181 10.42 -14.35 -6.08
CA LYS A 181 11.01 -15.35 -5.18
C LYS A 181 9.98 -15.84 -4.15
N ALA A 182 10.31 -16.89 -3.41
CA ALA A 182 9.49 -17.44 -2.32
C ALA A 182 8.97 -16.37 -1.33
N LYS A 183 9.83 -15.43 -0.90
CA LYS A 183 9.43 -14.33 -0.01
C LYS A 183 8.29 -13.46 -0.55
N ASN A 184 8.19 -13.31 -1.88
CA ASN A 184 7.09 -12.59 -2.51
C ASN A 184 5.78 -13.39 -2.47
N ILE A 185 5.86 -14.71 -2.58
CA ILE A 185 4.71 -15.62 -2.39
C ILE A 185 4.21 -15.55 -0.95
N ASP A 186 5.12 -15.57 0.03
CA ASP A 186 4.76 -15.43 1.43
C ASP A 186 4.21 -14.04 1.76
N THR A 187 4.67 -13.01 1.04
CA THR A 187 4.07 -11.67 1.09
C THR A 187 2.61 -11.69 0.62
N ILE A 188 2.29 -12.39 -0.48
CA ILE A 188 0.92 -12.55 -0.97
C ILE A 188 0.05 -13.27 0.07
N LYS A 189 0.54 -14.39 0.61
CA LYS A 189 -0.16 -15.16 1.68
C LYS A 189 -0.41 -14.27 2.91
N THR A 190 0.57 -13.46 3.29
CA THR A 190 0.46 -12.51 4.41
C THR A 190 -0.59 -11.44 4.13
N LEU A 191 -0.62 -10.86 2.92
CA LEU A 191 -1.61 -9.86 2.51
C LEU A 191 -3.03 -10.42 2.53
N ILE A 192 -3.23 -11.65 2.04
CA ILE A 192 -4.53 -12.34 2.11
C ILE A 192 -4.93 -12.62 3.57
N THR A 193 -3.97 -12.97 4.41
CA THR A 193 -4.22 -13.18 5.86
C THR A 193 -4.66 -11.89 6.54
N VAL A 194 -4.04 -10.75 6.22
CA VAL A 194 -4.45 -9.42 6.69
C VAL A 194 -5.88 -9.11 6.23
N ALA A 195 -6.19 -9.32 4.94
CA ALA A 195 -7.54 -9.12 4.40
C ALA A 195 -8.60 -9.95 5.14
N HIS A 196 -8.26 -11.19 5.51
CA HIS A 196 -9.17 -12.08 6.24
C HIS A 196 -9.37 -11.68 7.71
N THR A 197 -8.30 -11.27 8.40
CA THR A 197 -8.31 -11.05 9.86
C THR A 197 -8.62 -9.61 10.27
N ASP A 198 -8.29 -8.64 9.41
CA ASP A 198 -8.41 -7.21 9.65
C ASP A 198 -9.39 -6.50 8.70
N GLY A 199 -10.12 -7.25 7.87
CA GLY A 199 -10.99 -6.71 6.81
C GLY A 199 -11.98 -5.62 7.24
N ASN A 200 -12.47 -5.64 8.47
CA ASN A 200 -13.36 -4.61 9.00
C ASN A 200 -12.67 -3.24 9.24
N TYR A 201 -11.35 -3.22 9.29
CA TYR A 201 -10.56 -2.06 9.69
C TYR A 201 -9.67 -1.52 8.57
N LEU A 202 -9.68 -2.15 7.38
CA LEU A 202 -8.81 -1.77 6.26
C LEU A 202 -9.22 -0.46 5.58
N GLY A 203 -10.50 -0.09 5.58
CA GLY A 203 -10.97 1.12 4.91
C GLY A 203 -10.45 1.23 3.46
N TYR A 204 -9.82 2.35 3.11
CA TYR A 204 -9.24 2.58 1.78
C TYR A 204 -8.13 1.60 1.39
N SER A 205 -7.43 0.96 2.34
CA SER A 205 -6.38 -0.01 2.03
C SER A 205 -6.92 -1.29 1.38
N TRP A 206 -8.25 -1.50 1.37
CA TRP A 206 -8.87 -2.54 0.54
C TRP A 206 -8.49 -2.42 -0.93
N LEU A 207 -8.27 -1.19 -1.44
CA LEU A 207 -7.89 -0.98 -2.84
C LEU A 207 -6.57 -1.68 -3.18
N ASP A 208 -5.56 -1.57 -2.33
CA ASP A 208 -4.26 -2.20 -2.53
C ASP A 208 -4.38 -3.74 -2.49
N VAL A 209 -5.17 -4.26 -1.54
CA VAL A 209 -5.47 -5.69 -1.42
C VAL A 209 -6.16 -6.24 -2.67
N VAL A 210 -7.24 -5.59 -3.12
CA VAL A 210 -8.01 -6.06 -4.28
C VAL A 210 -7.20 -5.93 -5.57
N LYS A 211 -6.37 -4.89 -5.72
CA LYS A 211 -5.42 -4.78 -6.83
C LYS A 211 -4.45 -5.95 -6.84
N CYS A 212 -3.86 -6.30 -5.71
CA CYS A 212 -2.98 -7.46 -5.61
C CYS A 212 -3.71 -8.76 -6.00
N ILE A 213 -4.95 -8.97 -5.55
CA ILE A 213 -5.74 -10.17 -5.92
C ILE A 213 -6.03 -10.21 -7.43
N SER A 214 -6.38 -9.07 -8.03
CA SER A 214 -6.62 -8.97 -9.48
C SER A 214 -5.35 -9.27 -10.30
N GLN A 215 -4.20 -8.78 -9.85
CA GLN A 215 -2.91 -9.03 -10.51
C GLN A 215 -2.40 -10.46 -10.27
N LEU A 216 -2.71 -11.05 -9.11
CA LEU A 216 -2.46 -12.46 -8.83
C LEU A 216 -3.21 -13.35 -9.81
N GLU A 217 -4.50 -13.08 -10.04
CA GLU A 217 -5.29 -13.83 -11.03
C GLU A 217 -4.70 -13.69 -12.44
N LEU A 218 -4.26 -12.49 -12.82
CA LEU A 218 -3.58 -12.27 -14.10
C LEU A 218 -2.32 -13.12 -14.22
N ALA A 219 -1.48 -13.13 -13.19
CA ALA A 219 -0.26 -13.92 -13.15
C ALA A 219 -0.54 -15.42 -13.27
N GLN A 220 -1.60 -15.92 -12.61
CA GLN A 220 -2.04 -17.32 -12.69
C GLN A 220 -2.55 -17.70 -14.10
N LEU A 221 -3.36 -16.84 -14.74
CA LEU A 221 -3.80 -17.05 -16.13
C LEU A 221 -2.63 -17.14 -17.10
N ILE A 222 -1.64 -16.24 -16.92
CA ILE A 222 -0.43 -16.21 -17.71
C ILE A 222 0.41 -17.49 -17.48
N GLY A 223 0.58 -17.90 -16.23
CA GLY A 223 1.39 -19.07 -15.85
C GLY A 223 0.78 -20.42 -16.26
N THR A 224 -0.54 -20.55 -16.23
CA THR A 224 -1.25 -21.79 -16.58
C THR A 224 -1.59 -21.89 -18.07
N GLY A 225 -1.60 -20.77 -18.80
CA GLY A 225 -1.92 -20.72 -20.22
C GLY A 225 -3.39 -21.01 -20.55
N VAL A 226 -4.27 -21.11 -19.54
CA VAL A 226 -5.70 -21.36 -19.68
C VAL A 226 -6.44 -20.02 -19.68
N ARG A 227 -7.10 -19.66 -20.79
CA ARG A 227 -8.04 -18.53 -20.81
C ARG A 227 -9.39 -18.98 -20.25
N PRO A 228 -10.13 -18.12 -19.50
CA PRO A 228 -11.49 -18.43 -19.08
C PRO A 228 -12.37 -18.75 -20.29
N GLN A 229 -12.97 -19.93 -20.29
CA GLN A 229 -13.60 -20.57 -21.45
C GLN A 229 -14.96 -19.96 -21.87
N PHE A 230 -15.41 -18.89 -21.23
CA PHE A 230 -16.77 -18.34 -21.38
C PHE A 230 -16.95 -17.32 -22.52
N LEU A 231 -15.91 -17.05 -23.33
CA LEU A 231 -15.98 -16.13 -24.48
C LEU A 231 -15.64 -16.76 -25.84
N SER A 232 -15.56 -18.09 -25.94
CA SER A 232 -15.31 -18.75 -27.23
C SER A 232 -16.58 -18.85 -28.10
N GLY A 233 -17.18 -17.70 -28.41
CA GLY A 233 -18.34 -17.57 -29.30
C GLY A 233 -18.04 -16.90 -30.65
N SER A 234 -16.92 -16.19 -30.80
CA SER A 234 -16.56 -15.54 -32.07
C SER A 234 -15.27 -16.14 -32.65
N GLY A 235 -15.35 -16.71 -33.85
CA GLY A 235 -14.30 -17.42 -34.57
C GLY A 235 -13.09 -16.60 -35.02
N ILE A 236 -12.45 -15.86 -34.10
CA ILE A 236 -11.17 -15.20 -34.33
C ILE A 236 -10.06 -16.23 -34.09
N LYS A 237 -9.36 -16.64 -35.15
CA LYS A 237 -8.16 -17.48 -35.04
C LYS A 237 -7.12 -16.76 -34.16
N PRO A 238 -6.53 -17.42 -33.15
CA PRO A 238 -5.58 -16.77 -32.26
C PRO A 238 -4.26 -16.49 -32.99
N GLN A 239 -3.88 -15.22 -33.05
CA GLN A 239 -2.50 -14.82 -33.32
C GLN A 239 -1.66 -15.18 -32.08
N PRO A 240 -0.47 -15.79 -32.21
CA PRO A 240 0.35 -16.14 -31.06
C PRO A 240 0.84 -14.86 -30.39
N ASP A 241 0.26 -14.53 -29.23
CA ASP A 241 0.63 -13.36 -28.43
C ASP A 241 2.13 -13.38 -28.06
N ALA A 242 2.80 -12.24 -28.21
CA ALA A 242 4.17 -12.01 -27.79
C ALA A 242 4.43 -12.38 -26.30
N LEU A 243 3.38 -12.36 -25.47
CA LEU A 243 3.42 -12.76 -24.07
C LEU A 243 3.64 -14.27 -23.87
N LYS A 244 3.12 -15.12 -24.77
CA LYS A 244 3.31 -16.57 -24.70
C LYS A 244 4.76 -16.97 -25.01
N PHE A 245 5.40 -16.20 -25.90
CA PHE A 245 6.83 -16.32 -26.21
C PHE A 245 7.69 -15.90 -25.01
N SER A 246 7.24 -14.91 -24.23
CA SER A 246 7.95 -14.43 -23.03
C SER A 246 8.02 -15.47 -21.90
N LEU A 247 7.00 -16.34 -21.74
CA LEU A 247 7.00 -17.39 -20.70
C LEU A 247 7.87 -18.58 -21.03
N MET A 248 7.94 -18.99 -22.30
CA MET A 248 8.85 -20.07 -22.70
C MET A 248 10.31 -19.72 -22.37
N ALA A 249 10.65 -18.42 -22.44
CA ALA A 249 11.97 -17.87 -22.11
C ALA A 249 12.22 -17.61 -20.60
N LEU A 250 11.24 -17.81 -19.70
CA LEU A 250 11.44 -17.64 -18.27
C LEU A 250 12.28 -18.78 -17.67
N ASP A 251 13.14 -18.41 -16.73
CA ASP A 251 13.92 -19.32 -15.90
C ASP A 251 12.99 -20.36 -15.22
N PRO A 252 13.34 -21.67 -15.24
CA PRO A 252 12.60 -22.72 -14.54
C PRO A 252 12.24 -22.38 -13.09
N SER A 253 13.12 -21.69 -12.35
CA SER A 253 12.85 -21.31 -10.97
C SER A 253 11.70 -20.30 -10.87
N VAL A 254 11.63 -19.32 -11.76
CA VAL A 254 10.53 -18.34 -11.78
C VAL A 254 9.21 -19.01 -12.13
N LYS A 255 9.21 -19.99 -13.04
CA LYS A 255 8.01 -20.77 -13.39
C LYS A 255 7.47 -21.56 -12.19
N GLU A 256 8.35 -22.12 -11.37
CA GLU A 256 7.97 -22.83 -10.15
C GLU A 256 7.29 -21.90 -9.14
N HIS A 257 7.88 -20.73 -8.87
CA HIS A 257 7.28 -19.73 -7.96
C HIS A 257 5.93 -19.22 -8.47
N ILE A 258 5.79 -18.96 -9.79
CA ILE A 258 4.49 -18.61 -10.39
C ILE A 258 3.50 -19.79 -10.25
N GLY A 259 3.96 -21.03 -10.41
CA GLY A 259 3.17 -22.22 -10.13
C GLY A 259 2.65 -22.28 -8.69
N GLU A 260 3.48 -21.89 -7.72
CA GLU A 260 3.09 -21.84 -6.30
C GLU A 260 2.01 -20.78 -6.03
N THR A 261 2.01 -19.66 -6.75
CA THR A 261 0.91 -18.68 -6.69
C THR A 261 -0.43 -19.30 -7.10
N SER A 262 -0.40 -20.31 -7.98
CA SER A 262 -1.58 -21.06 -8.45
C SER A 262 -1.91 -22.25 -7.54
N SER A 263 -1.23 -22.40 -6.40
CA SER A 263 -1.50 -23.49 -5.47
C SER A 263 -2.94 -23.43 -4.94
N GLN A 264 -3.52 -24.61 -4.70
CA GLN A 264 -4.88 -24.74 -4.17
C GLN A 264 -5.07 -23.94 -2.88
N SER A 265 -4.03 -23.85 -2.05
CA SER A 265 -4.06 -23.09 -0.80
C SER A 265 -4.32 -21.60 -1.03
N VAL A 266 -3.63 -20.99 -2.01
CA VAL A 266 -3.75 -19.57 -2.35
C VAL A 266 -5.10 -19.30 -3.02
N VAL A 267 -5.52 -20.15 -3.97
CA VAL A 267 -6.81 -20.03 -4.65
C VAL A 267 -7.97 -20.07 -3.66
N VAL A 268 -7.97 -21.04 -2.73
CA VAL A 268 -8.98 -21.13 -1.67
C VAL A 268 -8.92 -19.94 -0.72
N ALA A 269 -7.74 -19.42 -0.40
CA ALA A 269 -7.59 -18.26 0.46
C ALA A 269 -8.18 -16.98 -0.19
N VAL A 270 -7.97 -16.80 -1.50
CA VAL A 270 -8.58 -15.71 -2.27
C VAL A 270 -10.10 -15.84 -2.32
N ASP A 271 -10.63 -17.02 -2.63
CA ASP A 271 -12.08 -17.25 -2.67
C ASP A 271 -12.75 -16.97 -1.31
N ARG A 272 -12.06 -17.30 -0.20
CA ARG A 272 -12.50 -16.99 1.17
C ARG A 272 -12.61 -15.50 1.47
N ILE A 273 -11.92 -14.62 0.73
CA ILE A 273 -12.09 -13.17 0.85
C ILE A 273 -13.45 -12.76 0.28
N PHE A 274 -13.78 -13.21 -0.93
CA PHE A 274 -15.04 -12.86 -1.60
C PHE A 274 -16.26 -13.49 -0.92
N THR A 275 -16.22 -14.78 -0.61
CA THR A 275 -17.29 -15.46 0.16
C THR A 275 -17.38 -14.92 1.59
N GLY A 276 -16.24 -14.52 2.16
CA GLY A 276 -16.14 -13.87 3.46
C GLY A 276 -16.67 -12.44 3.53
N SER A 277 -16.98 -11.81 2.39
CA SER A 277 -17.55 -10.45 2.35
C SER A 277 -18.83 -10.31 3.17
N THR A 278 -19.58 -11.40 3.37
CA THR A 278 -20.77 -11.48 4.23
C THR A 278 -20.49 -11.24 5.71
N ARG A 279 -19.25 -11.47 6.16
CA ARG A 279 -18.81 -11.23 7.55
C ARG A 279 -18.31 -9.81 7.79
N LEU A 280 -18.11 -9.02 6.74
CA LEU A 280 -17.74 -7.62 6.90
C LEU A 280 -18.89 -6.84 7.54
N ASP A 281 -18.57 -5.86 8.37
CA ASP A 281 -19.58 -4.95 8.91
C ASP A 281 -20.14 -4.01 7.81
N GLY A 282 -21.09 -3.16 8.20
CA GLY A 282 -21.82 -2.29 7.26
C GLY A 282 -20.97 -1.19 6.62
N ASP A 283 -19.87 -0.77 7.24
CA ASP A 283 -18.97 0.24 6.69
C ASP A 283 -17.88 -0.42 5.86
N ALA A 284 -17.27 -1.48 6.39
CA ALA A 284 -16.20 -2.22 5.74
C ALA A 284 -16.62 -2.85 4.41
N ILE A 285 -17.84 -3.40 4.32
CA ILE A 285 -18.35 -3.96 3.05
C ILE A 285 -18.48 -2.88 1.97
N VAL A 286 -18.82 -1.65 2.33
CA VAL A 286 -18.95 -0.54 1.38
C VAL A 286 -17.57 -0.14 0.85
N ASP A 287 -16.55 -0.10 1.71
CA ASP A 287 -15.18 0.19 1.30
C ASP A 287 -14.59 -0.93 0.42
N PHE A 288 -14.87 -2.20 0.77
CA PHE A 288 -14.51 -3.36 -0.07
C PHE A 288 -15.16 -3.28 -1.46
N VAL A 289 -16.46 -3.00 -1.54
CA VAL A 289 -17.19 -2.88 -2.82
C VAL A 289 -16.67 -1.72 -3.66
N LYS A 290 -16.36 -0.57 -3.06
CA LYS A 290 -15.75 0.58 -3.76
C LYS A 290 -14.40 0.21 -4.36
N ALA A 291 -13.54 -0.45 -3.57
CA ALA A 291 -12.24 -0.92 -4.03
C ALA A 291 -12.40 -1.88 -5.22
N LEU A 292 -13.29 -2.87 -5.12
CA LEU A 292 -13.53 -3.83 -6.19
C LEU A 292 -14.12 -3.19 -7.46
N CYS A 293 -15.04 -2.24 -7.33
CA CYS A 293 -15.58 -1.49 -8.46
C CYS A 293 -14.50 -0.66 -9.16
N GLN A 294 -13.57 -0.05 -8.40
CA GLN A 294 -12.46 0.68 -8.98
C GLN A 294 -11.52 -0.25 -9.76
N VAL A 295 -11.11 -1.38 -9.17
CA VAL A 295 -10.24 -2.35 -9.84
C VAL A 295 -10.91 -2.93 -11.08
N SER A 296 -12.22 -3.20 -11.03
CA SER A 296 -12.97 -3.61 -12.21
C SER A 296 -12.96 -2.56 -13.32
N LEU A 297 -13.09 -1.27 -13.01
CA LEU A 297 -13.00 -0.23 -14.04
C LEU A 297 -11.59 -0.16 -14.64
N ASP A 298 -10.55 -0.27 -13.81
CA ASP A 298 -9.16 -0.30 -14.26
C ASP A 298 -8.93 -1.49 -15.22
N GLU A 299 -9.41 -2.69 -14.86
CA GLU A 299 -9.34 -3.91 -15.69
C GLU A 299 -10.05 -3.77 -17.05
N LEU A 300 -11.26 -3.21 -17.05
CA LEU A 300 -12.09 -3.08 -18.25
C LEU A 300 -11.58 -1.97 -19.19
N SER A 301 -10.87 -0.98 -18.64
CA SER A 301 -10.29 0.12 -19.42
C SER A 301 -9.03 -0.26 -20.20
N HIS A 302 -8.50 -1.47 -20.02
CA HIS A 302 -7.25 -1.90 -20.65
C HIS A 302 -7.40 -1.97 -22.20
N PRO A 303 -6.64 -1.19 -22.99
CA PRO A 303 -6.94 -0.99 -24.42
C PRO A 303 -6.87 -2.23 -25.30
N THR A 304 -5.99 -3.17 -24.96
CA THR A 304 -5.68 -4.34 -25.80
C THR A 304 -6.28 -5.65 -25.30
N ASN A 305 -6.60 -5.73 -24.00
CA ASN A 305 -7.05 -6.97 -23.37
C ASN A 305 -7.84 -6.63 -22.09
N PRO A 306 -9.10 -6.17 -22.22
CA PRO A 306 -9.95 -5.90 -21.07
C PRO A 306 -10.21 -7.20 -20.31
N ARG A 307 -10.08 -7.17 -18.98
CA ARG A 307 -10.41 -8.31 -18.11
C ARG A 307 -11.70 -8.07 -17.36
N MET A 308 -12.47 -9.14 -17.17
CA MET A 308 -13.75 -9.11 -16.46
C MET A 308 -13.70 -9.82 -15.11
N PHE A 309 -12.51 -10.11 -14.57
CA PHE A 309 -12.34 -10.86 -13.32
C PHE A 309 -13.07 -10.15 -12.17
N SER A 310 -12.76 -8.87 -11.94
CA SER A 310 -13.39 -8.12 -10.86
C SER A 310 -14.87 -7.86 -11.12
N LEU A 311 -15.29 -7.73 -12.39
CA LEU A 311 -16.72 -7.61 -12.74
C LEU A 311 -17.50 -8.88 -12.39
N GLN A 312 -16.94 -10.07 -12.65
CA GLN A 312 -17.55 -11.33 -12.22
C GLN A 312 -17.64 -11.41 -10.70
N LYS A 313 -16.57 -11.04 -9.98
CA LYS A 313 -16.58 -10.98 -8.52
C LYS A 313 -17.59 -9.98 -7.96
N ILE A 314 -17.83 -8.87 -8.65
CA ILE A 314 -18.90 -7.91 -8.31
C ILE A 314 -20.27 -8.61 -8.32
N VAL A 315 -20.56 -9.42 -9.33
CA VAL A 315 -21.83 -10.17 -9.41
C VAL A 315 -21.96 -11.16 -8.25
N GLU A 316 -20.92 -11.94 -7.96
CA GLU A 316 -20.88 -12.88 -6.84
C GLU A 316 -21.13 -12.18 -5.49
N ILE A 317 -20.40 -11.09 -5.21
CA ILE A 317 -20.55 -10.39 -3.92
C ILE A 317 -21.90 -9.69 -3.81
N SER A 318 -22.48 -9.24 -4.93
CA SER A 318 -23.85 -8.71 -4.98
C SER A 318 -24.83 -9.78 -4.51
N TYR A 319 -24.65 -11.01 -5.01
CA TYR A 319 -25.47 -12.15 -4.61
C TYR A 319 -25.25 -12.54 -3.15
N TYR A 320 -24.02 -12.60 -2.66
CA TYR A 320 -23.76 -12.96 -1.26
C TYR A 320 -24.31 -11.94 -0.26
N ASN A 321 -24.33 -10.65 -0.61
CA ASN A 321 -24.64 -9.57 0.32
C ASN A 321 -26.07 -9.00 0.19
N MET A 322 -26.87 -9.44 -0.79
CA MET A 322 -28.25 -8.96 -0.95
C MET A 322 -29.20 -9.30 0.21
N GLY A 323 -28.78 -10.21 1.11
CA GLY A 323 -29.51 -10.56 2.33
C GLY A 323 -29.24 -9.65 3.53
N ARG A 324 -28.33 -8.67 3.41
CA ARG A 324 -28.01 -7.74 4.50
C ARG A 324 -29.19 -6.84 4.87
N ILE A 325 -29.10 -6.24 6.06
CA ILE A 325 -30.08 -5.22 6.48
C ILE A 325 -30.16 -4.10 5.45
N ARG A 326 -31.37 -3.55 5.27
CA ARG A 326 -31.69 -2.63 4.17
C ARG A 326 -30.77 -1.42 4.08
N LEU A 327 -30.43 -0.82 5.21
CA LEU A 327 -29.56 0.36 5.25
C LEU A 327 -28.15 0.06 4.71
N GLN A 328 -27.59 -1.11 5.06
CA GLN A 328 -26.29 -1.55 4.53
C GLN A 328 -26.40 -1.88 3.04
N TRP A 329 -27.42 -2.63 2.64
CA TRP A 329 -27.62 -3.01 1.25
C TRP A 329 -27.84 -1.80 0.34
N SER A 330 -28.58 -0.78 0.78
CA SER A 330 -28.78 0.46 0.02
C SER A 330 -27.45 1.17 -0.26
N ARG A 331 -26.53 1.21 0.71
CA ARG A 331 -25.20 1.81 0.54
C ARG A 331 -24.31 1.00 -0.40
N ILE A 332 -24.37 -0.33 -0.30
CA ILE A 332 -23.68 -1.24 -1.22
C ILE A 332 -24.22 -1.05 -2.64
N TRP A 333 -25.54 -1.09 -2.82
CA TRP A 333 -26.18 -0.97 -4.12
C TRP A 333 -25.99 0.40 -4.76
N GLN A 334 -25.86 1.47 -4.00
CA GLN A 334 -25.49 2.77 -4.55
C GLN A 334 -24.17 2.69 -5.32
N VAL A 335 -23.15 2.03 -4.74
CA VAL A 335 -21.84 1.86 -5.40
C VAL A 335 -21.94 0.89 -6.58
N LEU A 336 -22.60 -0.25 -6.39
CA LEU A 336 -22.74 -1.29 -7.42
C LEU A 336 -23.58 -0.81 -8.61
N GLY A 337 -24.70 -0.17 -8.36
CA GLY A 337 -25.60 0.36 -9.38
C GLY A 337 -24.90 1.42 -10.23
N ASP A 338 -24.12 2.32 -9.61
CA ASP A 338 -23.30 3.29 -10.34
C ASP A 338 -22.20 2.62 -11.17
N HIS A 339 -21.62 1.52 -10.67
CA HIS A 339 -20.66 0.73 -11.44
C HIS A 339 -21.34 0.05 -12.65
N PHE A 340 -22.48 -0.62 -12.45
CA PHE A 340 -23.26 -1.24 -13.52
C PHE A 340 -23.74 -0.22 -14.56
N ASN A 341 -24.10 0.99 -14.16
CA ASN A 341 -24.43 2.09 -15.09
C ASN A 341 -23.27 2.37 -16.04
N LYS A 342 -22.04 2.45 -15.52
CA LYS A 342 -20.83 2.71 -16.32
C LYS A 342 -20.51 1.54 -17.24
N VAL A 343 -20.45 0.33 -16.68
CA VAL A 343 -20.04 -0.88 -17.42
C VAL A 343 -21.09 -1.28 -18.46
N GLY A 344 -22.37 -1.17 -18.14
CA GLY A 344 -23.47 -1.43 -19.07
C GLY A 344 -23.54 -0.41 -20.22
N CYS A 345 -22.87 0.73 -20.12
CA CYS A 345 -22.69 1.70 -21.20
C CYS A 345 -21.31 1.62 -21.88
N SER A 346 -20.56 0.54 -21.67
CA SER A 346 -19.28 0.31 -22.34
C SER A 346 -19.46 0.26 -23.87
N SER A 347 -18.47 0.77 -24.60
CA SER A 347 -18.40 0.64 -26.06
C SER A 347 -18.08 -0.79 -26.51
N ASN A 348 -17.55 -1.62 -25.61
CA ASN A 348 -17.36 -3.04 -25.85
C ASN A 348 -18.67 -3.77 -25.54
N GLU A 349 -19.30 -4.33 -26.57
CA GLU A 349 -20.60 -5.00 -26.47
C GLU A 349 -20.55 -6.24 -25.56
N ASP A 350 -19.45 -7.00 -25.53
CA ASP A 350 -19.33 -8.18 -24.66
C ASP A 350 -19.38 -7.79 -23.18
N ILE A 351 -18.69 -6.69 -22.83
CA ILE A 351 -18.67 -6.14 -21.46
C ILE A 351 -20.06 -5.63 -21.09
N ALA A 352 -20.70 -4.86 -21.99
CA ALA A 352 -22.02 -4.31 -21.74
C ALA A 352 -23.09 -5.40 -21.64
N PHE A 353 -23.04 -6.41 -22.52
CA PHE A 353 -23.94 -7.57 -22.52
C PHE A 353 -23.81 -8.35 -21.21
N PHE A 354 -22.58 -8.65 -20.78
CA PHE A 354 -22.33 -9.33 -19.51
C PHE A 354 -22.93 -8.55 -18.33
N ALA A 355 -22.76 -7.22 -18.31
CA ALA A 355 -23.31 -6.37 -17.25
C ALA A 355 -24.85 -6.38 -17.23
N VAL A 356 -25.49 -6.27 -18.39
CA VAL A 356 -26.96 -6.28 -18.51
C VAL A 356 -27.54 -7.65 -18.11
N ASP A 357 -26.95 -8.76 -18.56
CA ASP A 357 -27.42 -10.08 -18.16
C ASP A 357 -27.18 -10.33 -16.65
N SER A 358 -26.05 -9.87 -16.11
CA SER A 358 -25.79 -9.95 -14.67
C SER A 358 -26.82 -9.19 -13.84
N LEU A 359 -27.17 -7.95 -14.27
CA LEU A 359 -28.25 -7.18 -13.66
C LEU A 359 -29.58 -7.94 -13.72
N ARG A 360 -29.89 -8.62 -14.84
CA ARG A 360 -31.12 -9.41 -15.02
C ARG A 360 -31.17 -10.57 -14.03
N GLN A 361 -30.09 -11.34 -13.93
CA GLN A 361 -29.99 -12.46 -13.00
C GLN A 361 -30.12 -12.00 -11.54
N LEU A 362 -29.42 -10.93 -11.16
CA LEU A 362 -29.51 -10.38 -9.80
C LEU A 362 -30.91 -9.83 -9.51
N SER A 363 -31.56 -9.19 -10.49
CA SER A 363 -32.92 -8.64 -10.33
C SER A 363 -33.96 -9.73 -10.11
N MET A 364 -33.89 -10.82 -10.86
CA MET A 364 -34.77 -11.98 -10.66
C MET A 364 -34.66 -12.50 -9.22
N LYS A 365 -33.43 -12.66 -8.71
CA LYS A 365 -33.18 -13.08 -7.32
C LYS A 365 -33.59 -12.06 -6.27
N PHE A 366 -33.46 -10.78 -6.58
CA PHE A 366 -33.82 -9.73 -5.65
C PHE A 366 -35.34 -9.58 -5.52
N ILE A 367 -36.08 -9.66 -6.63
CA ILE A 367 -37.54 -9.55 -6.66
C ILE A 367 -38.20 -10.73 -5.91
N GLU A 368 -37.64 -11.94 -6.01
CA GLU A 368 -38.08 -13.13 -5.26
C GLU A 368 -38.14 -12.90 -3.73
N LYS A 369 -37.40 -11.94 -3.17
CA LYS A 369 -37.38 -11.65 -1.72
C LYS A 369 -38.58 -10.82 -1.22
N GLY A 370 -39.38 -10.25 -2.12
CA GLY A 370 -40.52 -9.41 -1.79
C GLY A 370 -40.15 -8.00 -1.28
N GLU A 371 -41.12 -7.09 -1.29
CA GLU A 371 -40.96 -5.70 -0.86
C GLU A 371 -42.09 -5.28 0.08
N PHE A 372 -41.78 -4.49 1.12
CA PHE A 372 -42.79 -3.89 1.99
C PHE A 372 -43.42 -2.67 1.32
N ALA A 373 -44.74 -2.49 1.49
CA ALA A 373 -45.57 -1.53 0.74
C ALA A 373 -45.10 -0.05 0.77
N ASN A 374 -44.30 0.37 1.76
CA ASN A 374 -43.82 1.75 1.90
C ASN A 374 -42.38 1.96 1.40
N PHE A 375 -41.77 0.96 0.77
CA PHE A 375 -40.42 1.03 0.23
C PHE A 375 -40.45 0.90 -1.31
N LYS A 376 -39.52 1.58 -1.99
CA LYS A 376 -39.38 1.59 -3.47
C LYS A 376 -38.03 1.01 -3.91
N PHE A 377 -37.48 0.11 -3.12
CA PHE A 377 -36.19 -0.52 -3.32
C PHE A 377 -36.13 -1.35 -4.60
N GLN A 378 -37.20 -2.08 -4.98
CA GLN A 378 -37.18 -2.82 -6.25
C GLN A 378 -37.06 -1.85 -7.44
N LYS A 379 -37.67 -0.67 -7.36
CA LYS A 379 -37.51 0.38 -8.37
C LYS A 379 -36.07 0.90 -8.42
N ASP A 380 -35.47 1.18 -7.27
CA ASP A 380 -34.08 1.65 -7.21
C ASP A 380 -33.08 0.57 -7.66
N PHE A 381 -33.40 -0.70 -7.43
CA PHE A 381 -32.64 -1.84 -7.95
C PHE A 381 -32.65 -1.89 -9.47
N LEU A 382 -33.79 -1.60 -10.10
CA LEU A 382 -33.96 -1.66 -11.55
C LEU A 382 -33.50 -0.40 -12.30
N ARG A 383 -33.17 0.69 -11.60
CA ARG A 383 -32.69 1.94 -12.21
C ARG A 383 -31.53 1.76 -13.21
N PRO A 384 -30.55 0.87 -12.99
CA PRO A 384 -29.50 0.66 -13.97
C PRO A 384 -29.98 0.23 -15.35
N PHE A 385 -31.06 -0.56 -15.45
CA PHE A 385 -31.66 -0.86 -16.75
C PHE A 385 -32.14 0.39 -17.46
N GLU A 386 -32.90 1.25 -16.77
CA GLU A 386 -33.38 2.51 -17.35
C GLU A 386 -32.22 3.40 -17.82
N HIS A 387 -31.13 3.46 -17.04
CA HIS A 387 -29.94 4.23 -17.39
C HIS A 387 -29.28 3.69 -18.66
N ILE A 388 -29.02 2.39 -18.71
CA ILE A 388 -28.33 1.73 -19.82
C ILE A 388 -29.16 1.83 -21.09
N MET A 389 -30.47 1.55 -21.02
CA MET A 389 -31.42 1.68 -22.14
C MET A 389 -31.45 3.07 -22.76
N LYS A 390 -31.20 4.12 -21.97
CA LYS A 390 -31.17 5.52 -22.44
C LYS A 390 -29.81 5.95 -22.99
N LYS A 391 -28.72 5.42 -22.45
CA LYS A 391 -27.36 5.94 -22.70
C LYS A 391 -26.47 5.05 -23.56
N ASN A 392 -26.71 3.74 -23.62
CA ASN A 392 -25.92 2.88 -24.48
C ASN A 392 -26.30 3.14 -25.94
N SER A 393 -25.31 3.31 -26.83
CA SER A 393 -25.52 3.56 -28.25
C SER A 393 -25.80 2.31 -29.07
N SER A 394 -25.47 1.11 -28.55
CA SER A 394 -25.68 -0.17 -29.26
C SER A 394 -27.17 -0.58 -29.23
N PRO A 395 -27.83 -0.74 -30.39
CA PRO A 395 -29.19 -1.26 -30.47
C PRO A 395 -29.33 -2.73 -30.05
N THR A 396 -28.24 -3.48 -29.94
CA THR A 396 -28.26 -4.86 -29.45
C THR A 396 -28.34 -4.90 -27.93
N ILE A 397 -27.73 -3.93 -27.26
CA ILE A 397 -27.71 -3.82 -25.80
C ILE A 397 -28.98 -3.15 -25.26
N ARG A 398 -29.55 -2.20 -26.01
CA ARG A 398 -30.87 -1.63 -25.74
C ARG A 398 -31.96 -2.61 -26.15
#